data_AF-A0A258KXR6-F1
#
_entry.id   AF-A0A258KXR6-F1
#
_cell.length_a   1.000
_cell.length_b   1.000
_cell.length_c   1.000
_cell.angle_alpha   90.00
_cell.angle_beta   90.00
_cell.angle_gamma   90.00
#
_symmetry.space_group_name_H-M   'P 1'
#
loop_
_entity.id
_entity.type
_entity.pdbx_description
1 polymer ?
#
loop_
_entity_poly.entity_id
_entity_poly.type
_entity_poly.pdbx_seq_one_letter_code
_entity_poly.pdbx_strand_id
1 'polypeptide(L)'
;VNDNLNLKLAGRLNYNFAVAGFLNDQKAFIPDYLHFQGNQLFLASNFLNSFQLAPYYQYSNQAKFNASGHIEYHLNGLLTNKIPGFKKLNWFFVTGASALHISPDQQYLETYFGIENIFKVIRIDFVQGFEKSGSKPTGFRLSLPLLSR
;
A
#
# COMPACT_ATOMS: atom_id res chain seq x y z
N VAL A 1 11.15 9.30 -2.89
CA VAL A 1 11.16 9.19 -4.37
C VAL A 1 9.85 8.56 -4.79
N ASN A 2 9.08 9.23 -5.62
CA ASN A 2 7.83 8.69 -6.16
C ASN A 2 7.76 8.98 -7.66
N ASP A 3 7.05 8.11 -8.38
CA ASP A 3 6.76 8.30 -9.80
C ASP A 3 5.57 7.41 -10.24
N ASN A 4 4.99 7.76 -11.38
CA ASN A 4 3.91 7.05 -12.05
C ASN A 4 4.35 6.66 -13.47
N LEU A 5 4.87 5.45 -13.61
CA LEU A 5 5.36 4.93 -14.87
C LEU A 5 4.19 4.45 -15.74
N ASN A 6 3.98 5.14 -16.86
CA ASN A 6 3.03 4.73 -17.89
C ASN A 6 3.67 3.68 -18.82
N LEU A 7 3.26 2.42 -18.67
CA LEU A 7 3.77 1.29 -19.45
C LEU A 7 2.93 1.03 -20.72
N LYS A 8 2.15 2.02 -21.16
CA LYS A 8 1.26 1.94 -22.33
C LYS A 8 0.26 0.78 -22.19
N LEU A 9 0.28 -0.16 -23.14
CA LEU A 9 -0.62 -1.33 -23.15
C LEU A 9 -0.40 -2.27 -21.96
N ALA A 10 0.77 -2.21 -21.32
CA ALA A 10 1.05 -2.97 -20.12
C ALA A 10 0.52 -2.29 -18.85
N GLY A 11 -0.22 -1.17 -18.95
CA GLY A 11 -0.83 -0.53 -17.79
C GLY A 11 0.04 0.55 -17.15
N ARG A 12 -0.08 0.73 -15.84
CA ARG A 12 0.61 1.80 -15.09
C ARG A 12 1.18 1.27 -13.78
N LEU A 13 2.46 1.53 -13.54
CA LEU A 13 3.14 1.22 -12.29
C LEU A 13 3.40 2.51 -11.52
N ASN A 14 2.82 2.64 -10.34
CA ASN A 14 3.07 3.74 -9.43
C ASN A 14 3.92 3.24 -8.27
N TYR A 15 4.84 4.07 -7.79
CA TYR A 15 5.64 3.73 -6.63
C TYR A 15 5.98 4.93 -5.77
N ASN A 16 6.26 4.67 -4.50
CA ASN A 16 6.79 5.62 -3.55
C ASN A 16 7.75 4.94 -2.58
N PHE A 17 8.99 5.39 -2.55
CA PHE A 17 10.02 4.94 -1.63
C PHE A 17 10.49 6.10 -0.75
N ALA A 18 10.58 5.85 0.55
CA ALA A 18 11.08 6.81 1.52
C ALA A 18 12.16 6.17 2.39
N VAL A 19 13.18 6.95 2.73
CA VAL A 19 14.21 6.60 3.71
C VAL A 19 14.28 7.75 4.70
N ALA A 20 14.26 7.45 5.99
CA ALA A 20 14.25 8.43 7.07
C ALA A 20 15.02 7.90 8.27
N GLY A 21 15.40 8.77 9.20
CA GLY A 21 16.07 8.34 10.41
C GLY A 21 16.50 9.48 11.31
N PHE A 22 16.66 9.19 12.60
CA PHE A 22 17.10 10.17 13.58
C PHE A 22 18.63 10.28 13.61
N LEU A 23 19.13 11.51 13.53
CA LEU A 23 20.55 11.80 13.76
C LEU A 23 20.90 11.78 15.26
N ASN A 24 19.95 12.19 16.11
CA ASN A 24 20.06 12.18 17.56
C ASN A 24 18.68 11.87 18.17
N ASP A 25 18.60 10.87 19.04
CA ASP A 25 17.38 10.33 19.63
C ASP A 25 17.27 10.58 21.14
N GLN A 26 18.23 11.32 21.74
CA GLN A 26 18.32 11.51 23.19
C GLN A 26 17.18 12.34 23.83
N LYS A 27 16.32 12.98 23.03
CA LYS A 27 15.20 13.84 23.50
C LYS A 27 13.95 13.78 22.63
N ALA A 28 13.76 12.71 21.86
CA ALA A 28 12.55 12.56 21.05
C ALA A 28 11.39 12.07 21.93
N PHE A 29 10.24 12.76 21.89
CA PHE A 29 9.03 12.28 22.54
C PHE A 29 8.14 11.57 21.52
N ILE A 30 7.14 10.81 21.98
CA ILE A 30 6.24 10.02 21.12
C ILE A 30 5.67 10.82 19.93
N PRO A 31 5.24 12.09 20.07
CA PRO A 31 4.75 12.89 18.94
C PRO A 31 5.82 13.25 17.91
N ASP A 32 7.10 13.20 18.28
CA ASP A 32 8.24 13.50 17.42
C ASP A 32 8.72 12.26 16.65
N TYR A 33 8.20 11.07 16.95
CA TYR A 33 8.63 9.82 16.32
C TYR A 33 8.32 9.82 14.82
N LEU A 34 9.09 9.03 14.07
CA LEU A 34 8.72 8.75 12.69
C LEU A 34 7.49 7.85 12.68
N HIS A 35 6.39 8.37 12.19
CA HIS A 35 5.12 7.68 12.12
C HIS A 35 4.85 7.16 10.70
N PHE A 36 4.50 5.88 10.60
CA PHE A 36 4.04 5.27 9.37
C PHE A 36 2.52 5.19 9.37
N GLN A 37 1.90 5.58 8.25
CA GLN A 37 0.45 5.58 8.11
C GLN A 37 -0.04 4.14 8.03
N GLY A 38 -0.76 3.70 9.06
CA GLY A 38 -1.49 2.43 9.09
C GLY A 38 -2.97 2.63 8.79
N ASN A 39 -3.72 1.55 8.76
CA ASN A 39 -5.17 1.59 8.57
C ASN A 39 -5.85 0.38 9.24
N GLN A 40 -6.86 0.66 10.06
CA GLN A 40 -7.68 -0.36 10.73
C GLN A 40 -9.14 -0.34 10.27
N LEU A 41 -9.49 0.57 9.35
CA LEU A 41 -10.83 0.68 8.81
C LEU A 41 -11.01 -0.23 7.59
N PHE A 42 -12.28 -0.52 7.29
CA PHE A 42 -12.65 -1.21 6.05
C PHE A 42 -12.40 -0.34 4.80
N LEU A 43 -12.50 0.99 4.95
CA LEU A 43 -12.17 1.91 3.88
C LEU A 43 -10.65 2.00 3.70
N ALA A 44 -10.18 1.84 2.48
CA ALA A 44 -8.76 1.93 2.16
C ALA A 44 -8.27 3.38 2.29
N SER A 45 -7.03 3.52 2.74
CA SER A 45 -6.28 4.76 2.67
C SER A 45 -5.42 4.77 1.40
N ASN A 46 -4.71 5.86 1.10
CA ASN A 46 -3.89 5.95 -0.11
C ASN A 46 -2.79 4.87 -0.14
N PHE A 47 -2.91 3.90 -1.05
CA PHE A 47 -2.00 2.74 -1.17
C PHE A 47 -0.53 3.09 -1.41
N LEU A 48 -0.22 4.28 -1.94
CA LEU A 48 1.17 4.73 -2.16
C LEU A 48 1.81 5.41 -0.95
N ASN A 49 1.04 5.68 0.12
CA ASN A 49 1.52 6.40 1.30
C ASN A 49 1.10 5.75 2.63
N SER A 50 0.29 4.69 2.59
CA SER A 50 -0.22 4.03 3.79
C SER A 50 -0.25 2.53 3.65
N PHE A 51 0.03 1.85 4.76
CA PHE A 51 -0.20 0.44 4.95
C PHE A 51 -1.68 0.20 5.26
N GLN A 52 -2.28 -0.78 4.58
CA GLN A 52 -3.70 -1.03 4.67
C GLN A 52 -4.11 -1.90 5.84
N LEU A 53 -3.19 -2.73 6.36
CA LEU A 53 -3.46 -3.62 7.48
C LEU A 53 -2.63 -3.29 8.73
N ALA A 54 -1.60 -2.44 8.61
CA ALA A 54 -0.79 -2.05 9.77
C ALA A 54 -1.63 -1.28 10.79
N PRO A 55 -1.63 -1.68 12.08
CA PRO A 55 -2.25 -0.92 13.14
C PRO A 55 -1.66 0.48 13.31
N TYR A 56 -2.49 1.41 13.81
CA TYR A 56 -2.07 2.79 14.02
C TYR A 56 -0.94 2.86 15.03
N TYR A 57 0.09 3.64 14.70
CA TYR A 57 1.24 3.92 15.55
C TYR A 57 2.12 2.72 15.93
N GLN A 58 1.78 1.48 15.56
CA GLN A 58 2.55 0.27 15.92
C GLN A 58 4.03 0.36 15.50
N TYR A 59 4.29 1.02 14.37
CA TYR A 59 5.64 1.16 13.82
C TYR A 59 6.28 2.53 14.09
N SER A 60 5.68 3.33 14.98
CA SER A 60 6.26 4.62 15.37
C SER A 60 7.56 4.42 16.11
N ASN A 61 8.63 5.07 15.67
CA ASN A 61 9.95 4.83 16.24
C ASN A 61 10.89 6.02 16.11
N GLN A 62 12.02 5.93 16.82
CA GLN A 62 13.13 6.89 16.77
C GLN A 62 14.41 6.29 16.16
N ALA A 63 14.29 5.26 15.33
CA ALA A 63 15.44 4.56 14.78
C ALA A 63 16.27 5.47 13.86
N LYS A 64 17.59 5.27 13.89
CA LYS A 64 18.55 6.02 13.06
C LYS A 64 18.40 5.77 11.57
N PHE A 65 17.74 4.68 11.21
CA PHE A 65 17.46 4.30 9.83
C PHE A 65 16.10 3.63 9.75
N ASN A 66 15.33 4.04 8.75
CA ASN A 66 14.03 3.50 8.38
C ASN A 66 13.92 3.57 6.86
N ALA A 67 13.30 2.56 6.26
CA ALA A 67 12.96 2.57 4.85
C ALA A 67 11.53 2.05 4.65
N SER A 68 10.74 2.75 3.85
CA SER A 68 9.44 2.28 3.39
C SER A 68 9.35 2.32 1.87
N GLY A 69 8.54 1.42 1.33
CA GLY A 69 8.29 1.32 -0.10
C GLY A 69 6.86 0.89 -0.36
N HIS A 70 6.21 1.54 -1.30
CA HIS A 70 4.87 1.23 -1.74
C HIS A 70 4.88 1.14 -3.26
N ILE A 71 4.32 0.06 -3.81
CA ILE A 71 4.19 -0.14 -5.24
C ILE A 71 2.76 -0.56 -5.57
N GLU A 72 2.21 0.02 -6.62
CA GLU A 72 0.88 -0.31 -7.13
C GLU A 72 0.94 -0.44 -8.66
N TYR A 73 0.42 -1.54 -9.17
CA TYR A 73 0.38 -1.84 -10.59
C TYR A 73 -1.06 -2.00 -11.05
N HIS A 74 -1.51 -1.03 -11.86
CA HIS A 74 -2.81 -1.05 -12.52
C HIS A 74 -2.68 -1.69 -13.89
N LEU A 75 -3.36 -2.82 -14.09
CA LEU A 75 -3.20 -3.59 -15.32
C LEU A 75 -3.98 -2.98 -16.50
N ASN A 76 -4.93 -2.06 -16.25
CA ASN A 76 -5.68 -1.32 -17.28
C ASN A 76 -6.19 -2.18 -18.45
N GLY A 77 -6.62 -3.41 -18.16
CA GLY A 77 -7.14 -4.33 -19.19
C GLY A 77 -6.14 -5.35 -19.74
N LEU A 78 -4.86 -5.31 -19.36
CA LEU A 78 -3.82 -6.23 -19.86
C LEU A 78 -4.24 -7.71 -19.73
N LEU A 79 -4.79 -8.08 -18.57
CA LEU A 79 -5.33 -9.42 -18.31
C LEU A 79 -6.85 -9.47 -18.52
N THR A 80 -7.59 -8.50 -17.98
CA THR A 80 -9.05 -8.56 -17.93
C THR A 80 -9.73 -8.46 -19.30
N ASN A 81 -9.08 -7.87 -20.32
CA ASN A 81 -9.63 -7.82 -21.68
C ASN A 81 -9.72 -9.20 -22.34
N LYS A 82 -9.01 -10.20 -21.81
CA LYS A 82 -9.03 -11.59 -22.30
C LYS A 82 -10.14 -12.41 -21.66
N ILE A 83 -10.77 -11.94 -20.59
CA ILE A 83 -11.81 -12.65 -19.85
C ILE A 83 -13.19 -12.13 -20.31
N PRO A 84 -14.03 -12.96 -20.97
CA PRO A 84 -15.39 -12.59 -21.32
C PRO A 84 -16.17 -12.18 -20.06
N GLY A 85 -16.83 -11.03 -20.09
CA GLY A 85 -17.52 -10.46 -18.92
C GLY A 85 -16.77 -9.26 -18.34
N PHE A 86 -15.53 -9.45 -17.88
CA PHE A 86 -14.71 -8.35 -17.35
C PHE A 86 -14.52 -7.23 -18.37
N LYS A 87 -14.28 -7.60 -19.64
CA LYS A 87 -14.21 -6.63 -20.74
C LYS A 87 -15.50 -5.85 -20.94
N LYS A 88 -16.68 -6.47 -20.77
CA LYS A 88 -17.98 -5.82 -20.93
C LYS A 88 -18.29 -4.88 -19.76
N LEU A 89 -17.94 -5.32 -18.55
CA LEU A 89 -18.13 -4.56 -17.31
C LEU A 89 -17.08 -3.47 -17.11
N ASN A 90 -16.00 -3.50 -17.91
CA ASN A 90 -14.86 -2.60 -17.82
C ASN A 90 -14.12 -2.69 -16.48
N TRP A 91 -14.01 -3.90 -15.92
CA TRP A 91 -13.31 -4.14 -14.66
C TRP A 91 -11.83 -4.41 -14.91
N PHE A 92 -10.97 -3.86 -14.05
CA PHE A 92 -9.53 -4.01 -14.16
C PHE A 92 -8.95 -4.61 -12.89
N PHE A 93 -7.87 -5.37 -13.06
CA PHE A 93 -7.08 -5.83 -11.92
C PHE A 93 -6.06 -4.78 -11.53
N VAL A 94 -5.82 -4.70 -10.24
CA VAL A 94 -4.76 -3.92 -9.62
C VAL A 94 -4.07 -4.80 -8.58
N THR A 95 -2.76 -4.68 -8.48
CA THR A 95 -1.96 -5.46 -7.52
C THR A 95 -0.84 -4.60 -6.99
N GLY A 96 -0.35 -4.89 -5.80
CA GLY A 96 0.74 -4.12 -5.24
C GLY A 96 1.30 -4.71 -3.96
N ALA A 97 2.29 -4.01 -3.44
CA ALA A 97 2.94 -4.37 -2.19
C ALA A 97 3.44 -3.12 -1.47
N SER A 98 3.46 -3.19 -0.15
CA SER A 98 4.05 -2.17 0.71
C SER A 98 5.01 -2.86 1.68
N ALA A 99 6.22 -2.33 1.82
CA ALA A 99 7.25 -2.85 2.72
C ALA A 99 7.74 -1.75 3.65
N LEU A 100 8.03 -2.12 4.89
CA LEU A 100 8.61 -1.29 5.93
C LEU A 100 9.77 -2.03 6.58
N HIS A 101 10.89 -1.33 6.71
CA HIS A 101 12.07 -1.76 7.41
C HIS A 101 12.49 -0.69 8.41
N ILE A 102 12.50 -1.05 9.70
CA ILE A 102 12.95 -0.18 10.79
C ILE A 102 14.23 -0.75 11.38
N SER A 103 14.24 -2.05 11.64
CA SER A 103 15.39 -2.79 12.16
C SER A 103 15.33 -4.25 11.68
N PRO A 104 16.36 -5.08 11.92
CA PRO A 104 16.33 -6.50 11.60
C PRO A 104 15.13 -7.25 12.20
N ASP A 105 14.67 -6.82 13.37
CA ASP A 105 13.58 -7.46 14.12
C ASP A 105 12.22 -6.80 13.87
N GLN A 106 12.21 -5.57 13.32
CA GLN A 106 10.99 -4.80 13.07
C GLN A 106 10.85 -4.53 11.56
N GLN A 107 10.18 -5.46 10.90
CA GLN A 107 9.87 -5.42 9.47
C GLN A 107 8.40 -5.76 9.24
N TYR A 108 7.81 -5.11 8.26
CA TYR A 108 6.44 -5.36 7.83
C TYR A 108 6.36 -5.39 6.31
N LEU A 109 5.60 -6.33 5.78
CA LEU A 109 5.29 -6.43 4.37
C LEU A 109 3.79 -6.67 4.24
N GLU A 110 3.15 -6.00 3.29
CA GLU A 110 1.81 -6.36 2.85
C GLU A 110 1.76 -6.41 1.33
N THR A 111 0.91 -7.30 0.83
CA THR A 111 0.61 -7.45 -0.58
C THR A 111 -0.89 -7.37 -0.77
N TYR A 112 -1.32 -6.81 -1.90
CA TYR A 112 -2.73 -6.68 -2.19
C TYR A 112 -3.04 -7.00 -3.64
N PHE A 113 -4.22 -7.56 -3.85
CA PHE A 113 -4.79 -7.84 -5.15
C PHE A 113 -6.25 -7.41 -5.15
N GLY A 114 -6.64 -6.61 -6.14
CA GLY A 114 -7.94 -5.99 -6.19
C GLY A 114 -8.55 -5.91 -7.57
N ILE A 115 -9.84 -5.60 -7.57
CA ILE A 115 -10.63 -5.28 -8.75
C ILE A 115 -11.06 -3.82 -8.63
N GLU A 116 -10.71 -3.03 -9.63
CA GLU A 116 -11.05 -1.62 -9.73
C GLU A 116 -12.00 -1.33 -10.88
N ASN A 117 -12.48 -0.10 -10.92
CA ASN A 117 -13.43 0.42 -11.92
C ASN A 117 -14.82 -0.26 -11.84
N ILE A 118 -15.19 -0.81 -10.67
CA ILE A 118 -16.54 -1.33 -10.41
C ILE A 118 -17.51 -0.15 -10.38
N PHE A 119 -18.52 -0.16 -11.26
CA PHE A 119 -19.38 0.99 -11.54
C PHE A 119 -18.61 2.30 -11.82
N LYS A 120 -17.36 2.18 -12.29
CA LYS A 120 -16.39 3.28 -12.50
C LYS A 120 -15.95 4.05 -11.25
N VAL A 121 -16.36 3.66 -10.05
CA VAL A 121 -16.13 4.44 -8.82
C VAL A 121 -15.60 3.61 -7.65
N ILE A 122 -15.82 2.29 -7.65
CA ILE A 122 -15.46 1.39 -6.56
C ILE A 122 -14.23 0.56 -6.94
N ARG A 123 -13.38 0.34 -5.94
CA ARG A 123 -12.33 -0.68 -5.95
C ARG A 123 -12.40 -1.50 -4.67
N ILE A 124 -12.22 -2.81 -4.81
CA ILE A 124 -12.18 -3.76 -3.69
C ILE A 124 -10.85 -4.51 -3.77
N ASP A 125 -10.12 -4.55 -2.65
CA ASP A 125 -8.82 -5.21 -2.53
C ASP A 125 -8.87 -6.27 -1.44
N PHE A 126 -8.26 -7.43 -1.72
CA PHE A 126 -7.82 -8.35 -0.69
C PHE A 126 -6.37 -8.01 -0.33
N VAL A 127 -6.10 -7.86 0.96
CA VAL A 127 -4.78 -7.53 1.50
C VAL A 127 -4.31 -8.65 2.41
N GLN A 128 -3.04 -9.02 2.29
CA GLN A 128 -2.34 -9.95 3.14
C GLN A 128 -1.08 -9.27 3.70
N GLY A 129 -1.00 -9.15 5.01
CA GLY A 129 0.17 -8.66 5.73
C GLY A 129 1.03 -9.79 6.27
N PHE A 130 2.30 -9.48 6.50
CA PHE A 130 3.33 -10.36 7.01
C PHE A 130 4.21 -9.55 7.96
N GLU A 131 4.19 -9.94 9.24
CA GLU A 131 5.06 -9.38 10.26
C GLU A 131 6.22 -10.32 10.56
N LYS A 132 7.37 -9.76 10.90
CA LYS A 132 8.53 -10.55 11.34
C LYS A 132 8.24 -11.38 12.60
N SER A 133 7.34 -10.90 13.46
CA SER A 133 6.84 -11.58 14.66
C SER A 133 6.12 -12.91 14.39
N GLY A 134 5.72 -13.16 13.13
CA GLY A 134 4.96 -14.34 12.71
C GLY A 134 3.48 -14.07 12.48
N SER A 135 2.97 -12.90 12.87
CA SER A 135 1.59 -12.46 12.58
C SER A 135 1.40 -12.28 11.07
N LYS A 136 0.22 -12.68 10.56
CA LYS A 136 -0.14 -12.63 9.14
C LYS A 136 -1.56 -12.09 8.96
N PRO A 137 -1.79 -10.79 9.26
CA PRO A 137 -3.13 -10.22 9.18
C PRO A 137 -3.66 -10.28 7.75
N THR A 138 -4.97 -10.46 7.60
CA THR A 138 -5.67 -10.42 6.31
C THR A 138 -6.88 -9.53 6.40
N GLY A 139 -7.30 -8.98 5.27
CA GLY A 139 -8.52 -8.19 5.25
C GLY A 139 -8.91 -7.74 3.86
N PHE A 140 -10.18 -7.35 3.75
CA PHE A 140 -10.68 -6.65 2.57
C PHE A 140 -10.65 -5.14 2.79
N ARG A 141 -10.43 -4.41 1.70
CA ARG A 141 -10.48 -2.95 1.67
C ARG A 141 -11.39 -2.47 0.56
N LEU A 142 -12.16 -1.43 0.85
CA LEU A 142 -13.00 -0.71 -0.12
C LEU A 142 -12.40 0.67 -0.36
N SER A 143 -12.16 1.04 -1.61
CA SER A 143 -11.72 2.38 -1.97
C SER A 143 -12.61 3.01 -3.03
N LEU A 144 -12.60 4.35 -3.06
CA LEU A 144 -13.29 5.17 -4.04
C LEU A 144 -12.25 6.04 -4.78
N PRO A 145 -11.54 5.50 -5.79
CA PRO A 145 -10.36 6.14 -6.37
C PRO A 145 -10.60 7.53 -6.98
N LEU A 146 -11.84 7.85 -7.36
CA LEU A 146 -12.22 9.17 -7.87
C LEU A 146 -12.31 10.25 -6.79
N LEU A 147 -12.50 9.86 -5.52
CA LEU A 147 -12.62 10.76 -4.38
C LEU A 147 -11.31 10.87 -3.57
N SER A 148 -10.36 9.96 -3.79
CA SER A 148 -9.13 9.84 -3.00
C SER A 148 -7.91 10.56 -3.63
N ARG A 149 -8.13 11.67 -4.34
CA ARG A 149 -7.04 12.47 -4.94
C ARG A 149 -6.38 13.38 -3.92
#